data_AF-A0A2H3JEV4-F1
#
_entry.id   AF-A0A2H3JEV4-F1
#
_cell.length_a   1.000
_cell.length_b   1.000
_cell.length_c   1.000
_cell.angle_alpha   90.00
_cell.angle_beta   90.00
_cell.angle_gamma   90.00
#
_symmetry.space_group_name_H-M   'P 1'
#
loop_
_entity.id
_entity.type
_entity.pdbx_description
1 polymer ?
#
loop_
_entity_poly.entity_id
_entity_poly.type
_entity_poly.pdbx_seq_one_letter_code
_entity_poly.pdbx_strand_id
1 'polypeptide(L)'
;MGVENRLQAILDGRERLLAGLKRLPAPSNAGKTSYVQKLVQETQPWLKAGRPFGIIGPLVSIYHPIFANFLDLLACPDNRLDPDVLTQQLVEASSMFYPNEGVRQHEINRQLSNLLGINIAPMTLPDWSSNDGLVSVRCPKIDQDAAPVFLEYKAEADRVSTEPCMQAAFGYARYYLNHSEKLLDYCCCPSFTLAITGPTLQVSAVVLVDDMLVQELTLPLIDRISSPLFQILQECRRARCSVKVCGPSQTQGRELEAHVIRSRD
;
A
#
# COMPACT_ATOMS: atom_id res chain seq x y z
N MET A 1 0.79 14.91 30.46
CA MET A 1 -0.38 14.99 29.55
C MET A 1 -1.37 13.92 29.99
N GLY A 2 -2.58 14.30 30.39
CA GLY A 2 -3.59 13.35 30.88
C GLY A 2 -4.07 12.39 29.78
N VAL A 3 -4.71 11.27 30.16
CA VAL A 3 -5.24 10.26 29.21
C VAL A 3 -6.29 10.88 28.29
N GLU A 4 -7.16 11.72 28.83
CA GLU A 4 -8.19 12.45 28.07
C GLU A 4 -7.58 13.35 26.98
N ASN A 5 -6.51 14.08 27.31
CA ASN A 5 -5.81 14.93 26.33
C ASN A 5 -5.17 14.11 25.20
N ARG A 6 -4.76 12.85 25.46
CA ARG A 6 -4.21 11.96 24.42
C ARG A 6 -5.31 11.42 23.51
N LEU A 7 -6.44 11.03 24.09
CA LEU A 7 -7.59 10.55 23.32
C LEU A 7 -8.13 11.65 22.41
N GLN A 8 -8.26 12.88 22.91
CA GLN A 8 -8.70 14.01 22.10
C GLN A 8 -7.74 14.27 20.93
N ALA A 9 -6.43 14.21 21.15
CA ALA A 9 -5.44 14.42 20.09
C ALA A 9 -5.54 13.37 18.96
N ILE A 10 -5.85 12.11 19.28
CA ILE A 10 -6.08 11.02 18.32
C ILE A 10 -7.35 11.31 17.50
N LEU A 11 -8.44 11.68 18.17
CA LEU A 11 -9.70 12.00 17.49
C LEU A 11 -9.53 13.20 16.54
N ASP A 12 -8.87 14.26 17.01
CA ASP A 12 -8.57 15.43 16.18
C ASP A 12 -7.68 15.05 14.99
N GLY A 13 -6.74 14.12 15.18
CA GLY A 13 -5.90 13.56 14.12
C GLY A 13 -6.73 12.87 13.03
N ARG A 14 -7.56 11.92 13.44
CA ARG A 14 -8.47 11.20 12.56
C ARG A 14 -9.38 12.15 11.78
N GLU A 15 -9.96 13.16 12.42
CA GLU A 15 -10.81 14.15 11.75
C GLU A 15 -10.03 14.94 10.69
N ARG A 16 -8.81 15.40 11.02
CA ARG A 16 -7.93 16.09 10.06
C ARG A 16 -7.60 15.19 8.87
N LEU A 17 -7.29 13.92 9.12
CA LEU A 17 -7.01 12.94 8.08
C LEU A 17 -8.20 12.79 7.13
N LEU A 18 -9.38 12.47 7.67
CA LEU A 18 -10.58 12.26 6.85
C LEU A 18 -10.96 13.53 6.07
N ALA A 19 -10.81 14.71 6.67
CA ALA A 19 -11.04 15.97 5.99
C ALA A 19 -10.05 16.23 4.84
N GLY A 20 -8.77 15.89 5.04
CA GLY A 20 -7.73 15.98 4.01
C GLY A 20 -8.01 15.04 2.84
N LEU A 21 -8.26 13.76 3.12
CA LEU A 21 -8.51 12.75 2.11
C LEU A 21 -9.78 13.02 1.28
N LYS A 22 -10.85 13.53 1.90
CA LYS A 22 -12.09 13.90 1.19
C LYS A 22 -11.91 15.05 0.19
N ARG A 23 -10.86 15.86 0.34
CA ARG A 23 -10.54 16.97 -0.58
C ARG A 23 -9.62 16.57 -1.72
N LEU A 24 -9.09 15.35 -1.71
CA LEU A 24 -8.23 14.87 -2.79
C LEU A 24 -9.03 14.81 -4.11
N PRO A 25 -8.45 15.29 -5.23
CA PRO A 25 -9.01 15.02 -6.54
C PRO A 25 -8.88 13.54 -6.90
N ALA A 26 -9.32 13.15 -8.09
CA ALA A 26 -9.10 11.79 -8.60
C ALA A 26 -7.63 11.37 -8.44
N PRO A 27 -7.32 10.09 -8.12
CA PRO A 27 -5.96 9.66 -7.82
C PRO A 27 -4.93 10.02 -8.89
N SER A 28 -5.30 9.91 -10.17
CA SER A 28 -4.45 10.31 -11.31
C SER A 28 -4.11 11.80 -11.37
N ASN A 29 -4.94 12.66 -10.75
CA ASN A 29 -4.63 14.08 -10.56
C ASN A 29 -3.89 14.33 -9.25
N ALA A 30 -4.24 13.63 -8.17
CA ALA A 30 -3.60 13.78 -6.86
C ALA A 30 -2.14 13.29 -6.88
N GLY A 31 -1.85 12.23 -7.64
CA GLY A 31 -0.51 11.69 -7.82
C GLY A 31 0.40 12.56 -8.70
N LYS A 32 -0.13 13.61 -9.35
CA LYS A 32 0.70 14.48 -10.19
C LYS A 32 1.82 15.09 -9.37
N THR A 33 3.05 15.09 -9.89
CA THR A 33 4.23 15.61 -9.17
C THR A 33 4.00 17.05 -8.71
N SER A 34 3.36 17.89 -9.54
CA SER A 34 3.01 19.27 -9.19
C SER A 34 1.98 19.37 -8.06
N TYR A 35 1.01 18.46 -8.00
CA TYR A 35 0.02 18.43 -6.93
C TYR A 35 0.64 17.93 -5.62
N VAL A 36 1.41 16.84 -5.68
CA VAL A 36 2.15 16.32 -4.52
C VAL A 36 3.08 17.40 -3.97
N GLN A 37 3.85 18.09 -4.83
CA GLN A 37 4.71 19.22 -4.41
C GLN A 37 3.93 20.32 -3.70
N LYS A 38 2.77 20.71 -4.22
CA LYS A 38 1.92 21.73 -3.60
C LYS A 38 1.39 21.28 -2.24
N LEU A 39 0.85 20.06 -2.18
CA LEU A 39 0.33 19.44 -0.97
C LEU A 39 1.42 19.35 0.12
N VAL A 40 2.64 19.08 -0.31
CA VAL A 40 3.82 19.01 0.53
C VAL A 40 4.30 20.39 1.01
N GLN A 41 4.28 21.43 0.16
CA GLN A 41 4.65 22.80 0.51
C GLN A 41 3.66 23.47 1.46
N GLU A 42 2.37 23.15 1.35
CA GLU A 42 1.32 23.67 2.22
C GLU A 42 1.39 23.10 3.65
N THR A 43 2.38 22.26 3.97
CA THR A 43 2.54 21.58 5.27
C THR A 43 1.25 20.87 5.66
N GLN A 44 0.82 19.93 4.82
CA GLN A 44 -0.41 19.19 5.08
C GLN A 44 -0.15 18.20 6.21
N PRO A 45 -0.74 18.41 7.40
CA PRO A 45 -0.36 17.63 8.58
C PRO A 45 -0.67 16.14 8.40
N TRP A 46 -1.73 15.85 7.65
CA TRP A 46 -2.35 14.53 7.48
C TRP A 46 -1.64 13.59 6.49
N LEU A 47 -0.60 14.02 5.76
CA LEU A 47 0.17 13.15 4.88
C LEU A 47 1.63 13.10 5.31
N LYS A 48 2.15 11.90 5.57
CA LYS A 48 3.56 11.65 5.86
C LYS A 48 4.16 10.70 4.83
N ALA A 49 4.76 11.26 3.79
CA ALA A 49 5.36 10.52 2.67
C ALA A 49 6.87 10.71 2.53
N GLY A 50 7.53 11.31 3.53
CA GLY A 50 8.97 11.60 3.50
C GLY A 50 9.37 12.74 2.56
N ARG A 51 8.40 13.52 2.06
CA ARG A 51 8.62 14.65 1.14
C ARG A 51 7.89 15.88 1.71
N PRO A 52 8.59 17.02 1.98
CA PRO A 52 10.04 17.15 1.94
C PRO A 52 10.68 16.24 2.99
N PHE A 53 12.00 16.12 2.91
CA PHE A 53 12.78 15.38 3.89
C PHE A 53 12.40 15.80 5.32
N GLY A 54 12.18 14.81 6.19
CA GLY A 54 11.76 15.02 7.59
C GLY A 54 10.25 15.01 7.81
N ILE A 55 9.41 15.07 6.77
CA ILE A 55 7.95 14.84 6.90
C ILE A 55 7.66 13.34 6.85
N ILE A 56 8.16 12.65 7.86
CA ILE A 56 7.98 11.21 8.08
C ILE A 56 7.15 11.00 9.34
N GLY A 57 6.30 9.97 9.32
CA GLY A 57 5.63 9.48 10.51
C GLY A 57 6.46 8.38 11.18
N PRO A 58 5.89 7.73 12.22
CA PRO A 58 6.45 6.51 12.76
C PRO A 58 6.58 5.42 11.67
N LEU A 59 7.54 4.51 11.86
CA LEU A 59 7.75 3.41 10.90
C LEU A 59 6.49 2.58 10.74
N VAL A 60 6.09 2.28 9.51
CA VAL A 60 4.88 1.50 9.22
C VAL A 60 4.87 0.13 9.90
N SER A 61 6.06 -0.44 10.14
CA SER A 61 6.25 -1.73 10.81
C SER A 61 5.73 -1.78 12.25
N ILE A 62 5.56 -0.64 12.93
CA ILE A 62 4.96 -0.64 14.27
C ILE A 62 3.45 -0.90 14.22
N TYR A 63 2.81 -0.63 13.08
CA TYR A 63 1.36 -0.79 12.91
C TYR A 63 0.99 -2.17 12.41
N HIS A 64 1.85 -2.81 11.61
CA HIS A 64 1.61 -4.17 11.18
C HIS A 64 2.93 -4.93 10.95
N PRO A 65 3.09 -6.14 11.52
CA PRO A 65 4.33 -6.92 11.43
C PRO A 65 4.66 -7.33 9.99
N ILE A 66 3.69 -7.29 9.07
CA ILE A 66 3.93 -7.62 7.66
C ILE A 66 5.01 -6.77 7.02
N PHE A 67 5.12 -5.50 7.42
CA PHE A 67 6.11 -4.61 6.87
C PHE A 67 7.51 -4.92 7.42
N ALA A 68 7.61 -5.28 8.71
CA ALA A 68 8.86 -5.75 9.29
C ALA A 68 9.30 -7.06 8.62
N ASN A 69 8.39 -8.04 8.54
CA ASN A 69 8.65 -9.32 7.88
C ASN A 69 9.11 -9.11 6.43
N PHE A 70 8.44 -8.24 5.68
CA PHE A 70 8.84 -7.92 4.30
C PHE A 70 10.27 -7.35 4.25
N LEU A 71 10.61 -6.40 5.13
CA LEU A 71 11.96 -5.82 5.19
C LEU A 71 13.02 -6.85 5.61
N ASP A 72 12.72 -7.71 6.57
CA ASP A 72 13.61 -8.79 7.03
C ASP A 72 13.87 -9.78 5.89
N LEU A 73 12.82 -10.11 5.14
CA LEU A 73 12.93 -11.02 4.02
C LEU A 73 13.76 -10.42 2.86
N LEU A 74 13.69 -9.10 2.64
CA LEU A 74 14.56 -8.38 1.71
C LEU A 74 16.02 -8.30 2.18
N ALA A 75 16.24 -8.20 3.49
CA ALA A 75 17.57 -8.13 4.07
C ALA A 75 18.28 -9.50 4.12
N CYS A 76 17.53 -10.61 3.99
CA CYS A 76 18.05 -11.97 4.10
C CYS A 76 18.92 -12.36 2.87
N PRO A 77 20.24 -12.59 3.04
CA PRO A 77 21.13 -12.96 1.94
C PRO A 77 20.78 -14.32 1.31
N ASP A 78 20.24 -15.24 2.12
CA ASP A 78 19.86 -16.60 1.72
C ASP A 78 18.54 -16.65 0.94
N ASN A 79 17.78 -15.55 0.91
CA ASN A 79 16.59 -15.41 0.07
C ASN A 79 16.94 -15.05 -1.38
N ARG A 80 18.21 -15.07 -1.80
CA ARG A 80 18.59 -14.93 -3.22
C ARG A 80 18.16 -16.17 -4.01
N LEU A 81 16.88 -16.19 -4.33
CA LEU A 81 16.26 -17.22 -5.15
C LEU A 81 16.52 -16.88 -6.61
N ASP A 82 16.88 -17.92 -7.38
CA ASP A 82 16.91 -17.81 -8.83
C ASP A 82 15.52 -17.39 -9.32
N PRO A 83 15.43 -16.51 -10.33
CA PRO A 83 14.18 -16.16 -10.97
C PRO A 83 13.37 -17.41 -11.35
N ASP A 84 12.22 -17.61 -10.71
CA ASP A 84 11.28 -18.63 -11.19
C ASP A 84 10.65 -18.19 -12.53
N VAL A 85 10.12 -19.16 -13.27
CA VAL A 85 9.53 -18.94 -14.60
C VAL A 85 8.44 -17.88 -14.56
N LEU A 86 7.62 -17.85 -13.50
CA LEU A 86 6.51 -16.90 -13.38
C LEU A 86 7.00 -15.46 -13.23
N THR A 87 8.08 -15.27 -12.49
CA THR A 87 8.63 -13.93 -12.33
C THR A 87 9.34 -13.46 -13.58
N GLN A 88 10.05 -14.35 -14.30
CA GLN A 88 10.62 -14.02 -15.61
C GLN A 88 9.52 -13.57 -16.60
N GLN A 89 8.40 -14.30 -16.64
CA GLN A 89 7.25 -13.96 -17.47
C GLN A 89 6.67 -12.58 -17.13
N LEU A 90 6.60 -12.21 -15.85
CA LEU A 90 6.14 -10.89 -15.45
C LEU A 90 7.10 -9.77 -15.89
N VAL A 91 8.41 -9.98 -15.73
CA VAL A 91 9.42 -8.98 -16.16
C VAL A 91 9.39 -8.79 -17.67
N GLU A 92 9.31 -9.90 -18.42
CA GLU A 92 9.18 -9.89 -19.87
C GLU A 92 7.91 -9.15 -20.30
N ALA A 93 6.75 -9.50 -19.72
CA ALA A 93 5.49 -8.83 -19.99
C ALA A 93 5.53 -7.33 -19.66
N SER A 94 6.15 -6.95 -18.54
CA SER A 94 6.28 -5.53 -18.13
C SER A 94 7.17 -4.71 -19.07
N SER A 95 8.07 -5.38 -19.80
CA SER A 95 9.00 -4.77 -20.76
C SER A 95 8.41 -4.61 -22.17
N MET A 96 7.25 -5.19 -22.45
CA MET A 96 6.63 -5.13 -23.78
C MET A 96 5.88 -3.81 -24.02
N PHE A 97 5.85 -3.40 -25.29
CA PHE A 97 4.96 -2.33 -25.75
C PHE A 97 3.59 -2.91 -26.10
N TYR A 98 2.54 -2.29 -25.59
CA TYR A 98 1.16 -2.73 -25.82
C TYR A 98 0.38 -1.72 -26.67
N PRO A 99 -0.63 -2.16 -27.44
CA PRO A 99 -1.45 -1.26 -28.26
C PRO A 99 -2.20 -0.19 -27.47
N ASN A 100 -2.56 -0.48 -26.22
CA ASN A 100 -3.20 0.46 -25.31
C ASN A 100 -3.01 0.02 -23.83
N GLU A 101 -3.32 0.95 -22.92
CA GLU A 101 -3.20 0.77 -21.47
C GLU A 101 -4.04 -0.40 -20.93
N GLY A 102 -5.26 -0.60 -21.45
CA GLY A 102 -6.13 -1.70 -21.02
C GLY A 102 -5.57 -3.09 -21.35
N VAL A 103 -4.97 -3.26 -22.53
CA VAL A 103 -4.31 -4.53 -22.90
C VAL A 103 -3.08 -4.78 -22.03
N ARG A 104 -2.28 -3.73 -21.75
CA ARG A 104 -1.15 -3.83 -20.81
C ARG A 104 -1.63 -4.23 -19.43
N GLN A 105 -2.61 -3.51 -18.88
CA GLN A 105 -3.17 -3.75 -17.55
C GLN A 105 -3.67 -5.21 -17.42
N HIS A 106 -4.39 -5.72 -18.42
CA HIS A 106 -4.87 -7.09 -18.42
C HIS A 106 -3.73 -8.12 -18.37
N GLU A 107 -2.72 -7.98 -19.22
CA GLU A 107 -1.60 -8.92 -19.27
C GLU A 107 -0.75 -8.88 -18.00
N ILE A 108 -0.45 -7.68 -17.48
CA ILE A 108 0.31 -7.54 -16.23
C ILE A 108 -0.47 -8.09 -15.03
N ASN A 109 -1.77 -7.80 -14.92
CA ASN A 109 -2.63 -8.37 -13.88
C ASN A 109 -2.67 -9.89 -13.93
N ARG A 110 -2.73 -10.47 -15.14
CA ARG A 110 -2.72 -11.93 -15.34
C ARG A 110 -1.41 -12.54 -14.85
N GLN A 111 -0.26 -11.98 -15.22
CA GLN A 111 1.05 -12.47 -14.82
C GLN A 111 1.28 -12.34 -13.31
N LEU A 112 0.92 -11.20 -12.72
CA LEU A 112 0.99 -11.00 -11.27
C LEU A 112 0.06 -11.94 -10.51
N SER A 113 -1.15 -12.19 -11.04
CA SER A 113 -2.09 -13.11 -10.41
C SER A 113 -1.54 -14.53 -10.37
N ASN A 114 -0.91 -14.97 -11.46
CA ASN A 114 -0.23 -16.25 -11.54
C ASN A 114 0.94 -16.33 -10.55
N LEU A 115 1.76 -15.28 -10.49
CA LEU A 115 2.94 -15.22 -9.64
C LEU A 115 2.57 -15.26 -8.14
N LEU A 116 1.58 -14.45 -7.74
CA LEU A 116 1.15 -14.33 -6.34
C LEU A 116 0.14 -15.41 -5.93
N GLY A 117 -0.41 -16.15 -6.91
CA GLY A 117 -1.45 -17.15 -6.69
C GLY A 117 -2.74 -16.56 -6.10
N ILE A 118 -3.01 -15.29 -6.38
CA ILE A 118 -4.19 -14.54 -5.92
C ILE A 118 -4.72 -13.68 -7.05
N ASN A 119 -6.04 -13.54 -7.15
CA ASN A 119 -6.64 -12.73 -8.19
C ASN A 119 -6.32 -11.25 -7.98
N ILE A 120 -5.71 -10.63 -8.99
CA ILE A 120 -5.55 -9.19 -9.10
C ILE A 120 -6.45 -8.72 -10.24
N ALA A 121 -7.33 -7.78 -9.93
CA ALA A 121 -8.25 -7.21 -10.91
C ALA A 121 -8.39 -5.70 -10.70
N PRO A 122 -8.59 -4.92 -11.77
CA PRO A 122 -8.94 -3.52 -11.64
C PRO A 122 -10.33 -3.40 -11.02
N MET A 123 -10.57 -2.29 -10.33
CA MET A 123 -11.88 -1.96 -9.77
C MET A 123 -12.23 -0.52 -10.08
N THR A 124 -13.48 -0.33 -10.51
CA THR A 124 -14.10 1.00 -10.61
C THR A 124 -14.88 1.28 -9.33
N LEU A 125 -14.54 2.38 -8.66
CA LEU A 125 -15.23 2.88 -7.47
C LEU A 125 -16.53 3.62 -7.85
N PRO A 126 -17.45 3.84 -6.90
CA PRO A 126 -18.72 4.54 -7.16
C PRO A 126 -18.59 5.95 -7.74
N ASP A 127 -17.43 6.59 -7.57
CA ASP A 127 -17.11 7.92 -8.07
C ASP A 127 -16.46 7.91 -9.47
N TRP A 128 -16.51 6.77 -10.16
CA TRP A 128 -15.91 6.52 -11.47
C TRP A 128 -14.38 6.54 -11.51
N SER A 129 -13.70 6.72 -10.38
CA SER A 129 -12.27 6.47 -10.32
C SER A 129 -12.00 4.98 -10.41
N SER A 130 -10.90 4.61 -11.04
CA SER A 130 -10.45 3.22 -11.14
C SER A 130 -8.99 3.11 -10.75
N ASN A 131 -8.61 1.92 -10.29
CA ASN A 131 -7.22 1.52 -10.15
C ASN A 131 -6.83 0.53 -11.24
N ASP A 132 -5.53 0.31 -11.38
CA ASP A 132 -5.02 -0.63 -12.37
C ASP A 132 -5.08 -2.08 -11.93
N GLY A 133 -5.09 -2.31 -10.62
CA GLY A 133 -5.28 -3.60 -10.02
C GLY A 133 -5.35 -3.50 -8.51
N LEU A 134 -6.07 -4.43 -7.89
CA LEU A 134 -6.02 -4.62 -6.44
C LEU A 134 -6.21 -6.09 -6.09
N VAL A 135 -5.74 -6.44 -4.90
CA VAL A 135 -6.11 -7.69 -4.22
C VAL A 135 -7.25 -7.37 -3.25
N SER A 136 -8.39 -8.04 -3.37
CA SER A 136 -9.52 -7.90 -2.43
C SER A 136 -9.60 -9.13 -1.53
N VAL A 137 -9.74 -8.92 -0.23
CA VAL A 137 -9.84 -9.98 0.78
C VAL A 137 -11.01 -9.67 1.71
N ARG A 138 -11.95 -10.61 1.84
CA ARG A 138 -13.07 -10.47 2.77
C ARG A 138 -12.58 -10.48 4.22
N CYS A 139 -12.93 -9.46 4.98
CA CYS A 139 -12.86 -9.42 6.43
C CYS A 139 -14.13 -10.06 7.02
N PRO A 140 -14.06 -11.29 7.57
CA PRO A 140 -15.26 -11.98 8.08
C PRO A 140 -15.82 -11.32 9.34
N LYS A 141 -15.01 -10.54 10.09
CA LYS A 141 -15.44 -9.95 11.37
C LYS A 141 -16.45 -8.81 11.22
N ILE A 142 -16.31 -8.02 10.17
CA ILE A 142 -17.17 -6.85 9.93
C ILE A 142 -17.85 -6.91 8.57
N ASP A 143 -17.70 -8.03 7.87
CA ASP A 143 -18.31 -8.30 6.57
C ASP A 143 -18.03 -7.16 5.57
N GLN A 144 -16.74 -6.87 5.39
CA GLN A 144 -16.21 -5.85 4.48
C GLN A 144 -15.01 -6.37 3.70
N ASP A 145 -14.77 -5.82 2.52
CA ASP A 145 -13.59 -6.15 1.73
C ASP A 145 -12.44 -5.22 2.11
N ALA A 146 -11.30 -5.82 2.45
CA ALA A 146 -10.03 -5.13 2.63
C ALA A 146 -9.20 -5.28 1.35
N ALA A 147 -8.41 -4.26 1.05
CA ALA A 147 -7.53 -4.27 -0.09
C ALA A 147 -6.07 -4.19 0.36
N PRO A 148 -5.39 -5.32 0.65
CA PRO A 148 -4.01 -5.29 1.16
C PRO A 148 -2.96 -4.96 0.09
N VAL A 149 -3.32 -4.93 -1.19
CA VAL A 149 -2.42 -4.58 -2.29
C VAL A 149 -3.16 -3.71 -3.30
N PHE A 150 -2.56 -2.57 -3.65
CA PHE A 150 -2.99 -1.68 -4.73
C PHE A 150 -1.91 -1.57 -5.78
N LEU A 151 -2.30 -1.57 -7.05
CA LEU A 151 -1.39 -1.49 -8.18
C LEU A 151 -1.67 -0.25 -9.01
N GLU A 152 -0.59 0.36 -9.46
CA GLU A 152 -0.58 1.43 -10.45
C GLU A 152 0.47 1.12 -11.51
N TYR A 153 0.10 1.31 -12.76
CA TYR A 153 0.91 0.98 -13.92
C TYR A 153 1.22 2.23 -14.71
N LYS A 154 2.49 2.38 -15.09
CA LYS A 154 2.91 3.34 -16.12
C LYS A 154 3.69 2.61 -17.20
N ALA A 155 3.42 2.97 -18.45
CA ALA A 155 4.12 2.39 -19.59
C ALA A 155 5.63 2.64 -19.48
N GLU A 156 6.02 3.85 -19.07
CA GLU A 156 7.40 4.27 -18.89
C GLU A 156 7.52 5.17 -17.67
N ALA A 157 8.74 5.36 -17.17
CA ALA A 157 9.01 6.34 -16.13
C ALA A 157 8.84 7.74 -16.69
N ASP A 158 7.60 8.23 -16.67
CA ASP A 158 7.29 9.62 -16.96
C ASP A 158 7.73 10.48 -15.76
N ARG A 159 9.05 10.71 -15.66
CA ARG A 159 9.71 11.48 -14.58
C ARG A 159 9.10 12.86 -14.29
N VAL A 160 8.16 13.34 -15.11
CA VAL A 160 7.67 14.71 -15.13
C VAL A 160 6.21 14.87 -14.70
N SER A 161 5.34 13.85 -14.87
CA SER A 161 3.89 14.09 -14.73
C SER A 161 3.27 13.56 -13.44
N THR A 162 3.51 12.28 -13.11
CA THR A 162 2.75 11.59 -12.05
C THR A 162 3.64 10.61 -11.29
N GLU A 163 3.58 10.64 -9.96
CA GLU A 163 4.30 9.72 -9.09
C GLU A 163 3.40 8.47 -8.86
N PRO A 164 3.76 7.29 -9.40
CA PRO A 164 2.83 6.15 -9.42
C PRO A 164 2.56 5.55 -8.03
N CYS A 165 3.52 5.58 -7.11
CA CYS A 165 3.33 5.06 -5.75
C CYS A 165 2.32 5.90 -4.96
N MET A 166 2.38 7.22 -5.11
CA MET A 166 1.48 8.20 -4.52
C MET A 166 0.12 8.11 -5.19
N GLN A 167 0.05 7.94 -6.51
CA GLN A 167 -1.21 7.67 -7.19
C GLN A 167 -1.89 6.41 -6.62
N ALA A 168 -1.14 5.30 -6.49
CA ALA A 168 -1.63 4.07 -5.86
C ALA A 168 -2.06 4.31 -4.40
N ALA A 169 -1.29 5.09 -3.63
CA ALA A 169 -1.61 5.41 -2.24
C ALA A 169 -2.89 6.26 -2.12
N PHE A 170 -3.12 7.20 -3.03
CA PHE A 170 -4.37 7.95 -3.09
C PHE A 170 -5.54 7.08 -3.55
N GLY A 171 -5.32 6.13 -4.47
CA GLY A 171 -6.30 5.09 -4.82
C GLY A 171 -6.68 4.23 -3.62
N TYR A 172 -5.71 3.81 -2.82
CA TYR A 172 -5.88 3.15 -1.53
C TYR A 172 -6.78 3.98 -0.59
N ALA A 173 -6.47 5.26 -0.41
CA ALA A 173 -7.24 6.12 0.48
C ALA A 173 -8.69 6.28 0.00
N ARG A 174 -8.90 6.43 -1.32
CA ARG A 174 -10.26 6.51 -1.89
C ARG A 174 -11.04 5.22 -1.72
N TYR A 175 -10.41 4.06 -1.89
CA TYR A 175 -11.06 2.77 -1.68
C TYR A 175 -11.61 2.66 -0.26
N TYR A 176 -10.79 2.93 0.75
CA TYR A 176 -11.24 2.82 2.14
C TYR A 176 -12.23 3.92 2.53
N LEU A 177 -12.18 5.12 1.92
CA LEU A 177 -13.19 6.15 2.16
C LEU A 177 -14.55 5.86 1.51
N ASN A 178 -14.55 5.34 0.28
CA ASN A 178 -15.77 5.29 -0.55
C ASN A 178 -16.39 3.90 -0.63
N HIS A 179 -15.61 2.85 -0.39
CA HIS A 179 -16.05 1.45 -0.53
C HIS A 179 -16.04 0.69 0.79
N SER A 180 -14.98 0.87 1.60
CA SER A 180 -14.77 0.10 2.83
C SER A 180 -14.63 0.97 4.07
N GLU A 181 -15.45 2.02 4.21
CA GLU A 181 -15.36 3.01 5.30
C GLU A 181 -15.39 2.37 6.69
N LYS A 182 -16.19 1.31 6.86
CA LYS A 182 -16.28 0.58 8.14
C LYS A 182 -14.95 -0.04 8.58
N LEU A 183 -14.01 -0.33 7.67
CA LEU A 183 -12.68 -0.80 8.04
C LEU A 183 -11.82 0.29 8.70
N LEU A 184 -12.09 1.57 8.40
CA LEU A 184 -11.38 2.69 9.01
C LEU A 184 -11.66 2.76 10.51
N ASP A 185 -12.87 2.39 10.95
CA ASP A 185 -13.25 2.33 12.38
C ASP A 185 -12.68 1.09 13.07
N TYR A 186 -12.22 0.09 12.31
CA TYR A 186 -11.79 -1.20 12.83
C TYR A 186 -10.27 -1.36 12.90
N CYS A 187 -9.53 -0.78 11.95
CA CYS A 187 -8.08 -0.91 11.88
C CYS A 187 -7.43 0.23 11.07
N CYS A 188 -6.09 0.24 11.06
CA CYS A 188 -5.29 1.19 10.29
C CYS A 188 -5.12 0.82 8.80
N CYS A 189 -5.85 -0.19 8.32
CA CYS A 189 -5.91 -0.64 6.93
C CYS A 189 -4.53 -0.91 6.27
N PRO A 190 -3.62 -1.67 6.90
CA PRO A 190 -2.26 -1.84 6.39
C PRO A 190 -2.25 -2.49 5.01
N SER A 191 -1.63 -1.79 4.05
CA SER A 191 -1.62 -2.21 2.64
C SER A 191 -0.26 -1.93 2.00
N PHE A 192 0.08 -2.72 0.98
CA PHE A 192 1.17 -2.42 0.07
C PHE A 192 0.64 -1.66 -1.15
N THR A 193 1.42 -0.71 -1.66
CA THR A 193 1.24 -0.15 -2.99
C THR A 193 2.38 -0.62 -3.87
N LEU A 194 2.03 -1.10 -5.07
CA LEU A 194 2.94 -1.58 -6.08
C LEU A 194 2.85 -0.65 -7.28
N ALA A 195 3.97 -0.05 -7.66
CA ALA A 195 4.09 0.74 -8.87
C ALA A 195 4.93 -0.01 -9.89
N ILE A 196 4.35 -0.34 -11.05
CA ILE A 196 5.10 -0.93 -12.17
C ILE A 196 5.25 0.11 -13.27
N THR A 197 6.50 0.46 -13.55
CA THR A 197 6.86 1.50 -14.50
C THR A 197 7.86 0.93 -15.50
N GLY A 198 7.41 0.67 -16.73
CA GLY A 198 8.15 -0.17 -17.67
C GLY A 198 8.52 -1.51 -17.00
N PRO A 199 9.80 -1.93 -16.98
CA PRO A 199 10.25 -3.16 -16.33
C PRO A 199 10.53 -3.03 -14.81
N THR A 200 10.30 -1.85 -14.22
CA THR A 200 10.67 -1.58 -12.82
C THR A 200 9.47 -1.78 -11.89
N LEU A 201 9.71 -2.30 -10.68
CA LEU A 201 8.74 -2.35 -9.60
C LEU A 201 9.26 -1.54 -8.42
N GLN A 202 8.34 -0.78 -7.81
CA GLN A 202 8.55 -0.14 -6.53
C GLN A 202 7.44 -0.60 -5.57
N VAL A 203 7.83 -0.89 -4.33
CA VAL A 203 6.92 -1.28 -3.25
C VAL A 203 6.97 -0.24 -2.16
N SER A 204 5.79 0.26 -1.81
CA SER A 204 5.60 1.10 -0.63
C SER A 204 4.56 0.49 0.30
N ALA A 205 4.60 0.90 1.56
CA ALA A 205 3.61 0.58 2.55
C ALA A 205 2.75 1.79 2.87
N VAL A 206 1.47 1.56 3.09
CA VAL A 206 0.51 2.59 3.43
C VAL A 206 -0.35 2.15 4.61
N VAL A 207 -0.57 3.07 5.56
CA VAL A 207 -1.50 2.91 6.68
C VAL A 207 -2.28 4.22 6.92
N LEU A 208 -3.50 4.11 7.44
CA LEU A 208 -4.32 5.25 7.88
C LEU A 208 -4.42 5.26 9.40
N VAL A 209 -3.78 6.23 10.03
CA VAL A 209 -3.78 6.43 11.49
C VAL A 209 -4.31 7.83 11.80
N ASP A 210 -3.61 8.61 12.63
CA ASP A 210 -3.89 10.05 12.75
C ASP A 210 -3.50 10.82 11.47
N ASP A 211 -2.62 10.22 10.67
CA ASP A 211 -2.16 10.68 9.37
C ASP A 211 -2.17 9.49 8.39
N MET A 212 -2.13 9.78 7.09
CA MET A 212 -1.80 8.81 6.06
C MET A 212 -0.27 8.69 5.99
N LEU A 213 0.25 7.53 6.36
CA LEU A 213 1.67 7.24 6.27
C LEU A 213 1.94 6.49 4.99
N VAL A 214 2.86 6.99 4.17
CA VAL A 214 3.37 6.33 2.98
C VAL A 214 4.86 6.16 3.17
N GLN A 215 5.34 4.92 3.21
CA GLN A 215 6.76 4.60 3.37
C GLN A 215 7.23 3.78 2.17
N GLU A 216 8.14 4.34 1.39
CA GLU A 216 8.86 3.59 0.35
C GLU A 216 9.67 2.48 1.03
N LEU A 217 9.38 1.21 0.70
CA LEU A 217 10.09 0.05 1.27
C LEU A 217 11.23 -0.42 0.36
N THR A 218 11.15 -0.10 -0.92
CA THR A 218 12.17 -0.46 -1.92
C THR A 218 12.47 0.76 -2.77
N LEU A 219 13.74 0.95 -3.14
CA LEU A 219 14.08 1.88 -4.22
C LEU A 219 13.55 1.34 -5.57
N PRO A 220 13.23 2.20 -6.55
CA PRO A 220 12.86 1.74 -7.89
C PRO A 220 13.99 0.89 -8.47
N LEU A 221 13.75 -0.41 -8.66
CA LEU A 221 14.77 -1.33 -9.14
C LEU A 221 14.92 -1.20 -10.66
N ILE A 222 16.09 -0.74 -11.11
CA ILE A 222 16.37 -0.45 -12.53
C ILE A 222 16.91 -1.66 -13.30
N ASP A 223 17.35 -2.73 -12.62
CA ASP A 223 18.09 -3.79 -13.30
C ASP A 223 17.21 -4.95 -13.76
N ARG A 224 17.23 -5.21 -15.08
CA ARG A 224 16.37 -6.13 -15.83
C ARG A 224 16.46 -7.61 -15.39
N ILE A 225 17.40 -7.94 -14.51
CA ILE A 225 17.71 -9.31 -14.07
C ILE A 225 18.17 -9.30 -12.59
N SER A 226 17.70 -8.36 -11.76
CA SER A 226 18.18 -8.27 -10.38
C SER A 226 17.29 -9.07 -9.41
N SER A 227 17.93 -10.00 -8.70
CA SER A 227 17.41 -10.80 -7.56
C SER A 227 16.45 -10.06 -6.60
N PRO A 228 16.61 -8.75 -6.31
CA PRO A 228 15.69 -8.03 -5.42
C PRO A 228 14.26 -7.93 -5.94
N LEU A 229 14.01 -7.81 -7.25
CA LEU A 229 12.65 -7.77 -7.80
C LEU A 229 11.92 -9.12 -7.60
N PHE A 230 12.67 -10.20 -7.83
CA PHE A 230 12.24 -11.57 -7.64
C PHE A 230 11.93 -11.87 -6.18
N GLN A 231 12.82 -11.43 -5.29
CA GLN A 231 12.62 -11.49 -3.84
C GLN A 231 11.37 -10.71 -3.44
N ILE A 232 11.25 -9.44 -3.79
CA ILE A 232 10.09 -8.60 -3.45
C ILE A 232 8.77 -9.30 -3.79
N LEU A 233 8.63 -9.84 -4.99
CA LEU A 233 7.39 -10.47 -5.44
C LEU A 233 7.11 -11.82 -4.74
N GLN A 234 8.15 -12.62 -4.50
CA GLN A 234 8.03 -13.84 -3.71
C GLN A 234 7.77 -13.55 -2.23
N GLU A 235 8.26 -12.43 -1.71
CA GLU A 235 7.98 -11.97 -0.37
C GLU A 235 6.60 -11.36 -0.24
N CYS A 236 6.08 -10.68 -1.26
CA CYS A 236 4.65 -10.35 -1.35
C CYS A 236 3.79 -11.63 -1.33
N ARG A 237 4.21 -12.70 -2.03
CA ARG A 237 3.54 -14.00 -1.99
C ARG A 237 3.59 -14.66 -0.61
N ARG A 238 4.71 -14.58 0.11
CA ARG A 238 4.86 -15.11 1.49
C ARG A 238 4.09 -14.26 2.52
N ALA A 239 4.11 -12.94 2.34
CA ALA A 239 3.35 -11.97 3.12
C ALA A 239 1.83 -12.21 3.02
N ARG A 240 1.33 -12.75 1.90
CA ARG A 240 -0.07 -13.14 1.73
C ARG A 240 -0.60 -14.05 2.84
N CYS A 241 0.24 -14.92 3.40
CA CYS A 241 -0.15 -15.80 4.52
C CYS A 241 -0.28 -15.07 5.87
N SER A 242 0.20 -13.82 5.94
CA SER A 242 0.33 -13.04 7.17
C SER A 242 -0.54 -11.78 7.19
N VAL A 243 -1.17 -11.40 6.07
CA VAL A 243 -2.28 -10.44 6.07
C VAL A 243 -3.51 -11.11 6.68
N LYS A 244 -3.44 -11.38 7.99
CA LYS A 244 -4.63 -11.58 8.80
C LYS A 244 -5.28 -10.22 8.85
N VAL A 245 -6.33 -10.02 8.07
CA VAL A 245 -7.29 -8.94 8.33
C VAL A 245 -7.91 -9.29 9.68
N CYS A 246 -7.26 -8.82 10.75
CA CYS A 246 -7.60 -9.01 12.15
C CYS A 246 -8.42 -10.30 12.40
N GLY A 247 -7.87 -11.49 12.18
CA GLY A 247 -8.50 -12.76 12.59
C GLY A 247 -7.82 -13.27 13.87
N PRO A 248 -8.56 -13.74 14.89
CA PRO A 248 -7.90 -14.31 16.06
C PRO A 248 -7.19 -15.59 15.62
N SER A 249 -5.92 -15.74 15.99
CA SER A 249 -5.42 -17.09 16.28
C SER A 249 -6.35 -17.65 17.35
N GLN A 250 -6.95 -18.82 17.11
CA GLN A 250 -7.78 -19.53 18.08
C GLN A 250 -6.99 -20.01 19.33
N THR A 251 -5.88 -19.35 19.68
CA THR A 251 -5.04 -19.65 20.84
C THR A 251 -4.56 -18.42 21.61
N GLN A 252 -5.03 -17.20 21.30
CA GLN A 252 -4.76 -16.01 22.13
C GLN A 252 -6.02 -15.19 22.40
N GLY A 253 -7.07 -15.87 22.88
CA GLY A 253 -8.33 -15.27 23.29
C GLY A 253 -8.34 -14.67 24.70
N ARG A 254 -7.18 -14.35 25.30
CA ARG A 254 -7.13 -13.76 26.67
C ARG A 254 -6.07 -12.69 26.95
N GLU A 255 -5.27 -12.22 25.98
CA GLU A 255 -4.15 -11.31 26.31
C GLU A 255 -4.15 -9.91 25.66
N LEU A 256 -5.04 -9.59 24.73
CA LEU A 256 -5.05 -8.27 24.08
C LEU A 256 -5.99 -7.22 24.69
N GLU A 257 -6.77 -7.57 25.72
CA GLU A 257 -7.41 -6.58 26.61
C GLU A 257 -6.49 -6.11 27.76
N ALA A 258 -5.25 -6.60 27.83
CA ALA A 258 -4.35 -6.34 28.97
C ALA A 258 -3.18 -5.38 28.69
N HIS A 259 -3.01 -4.84 27.48
CA HIS A 259 -1.82 -4.03 27.14
C HIS A 259 -2.03 -2.56 26.78
N VAL A 260 -3.25 -2.03 26.94
CA VAL A 260 -3.50 -0.57 26.91
C VAL A 260 -4.09 -0.05 28.24
N ILE A 261 -4.34 -0.93 29.23
CA ILE A 261 -4.90 -0.55 30.55
C ILE A 261 -4.01 -0.96 31.75
N ARG A 262 -2.80 -1.51 31.56
CA ARG A 262 -1.87 -1.83 32.68
C ARG A 262 -0.44 -1.31 32.50
N SER A 263 -0.31 -0.01 32.25
CA SER A 263 0.91 0.74 32.59
C SER A 263 0.63 1.85 33.61
N ARG A 264 -0.33 1.59 34.50
CA ARG A 264 -0.63 2.35 35.72
C ARG A 264 -0.87 1.33 36.81
N ASP A 265 0.22 0.88 37.40
CA ASP A 265 0.51 1.00 38.83
C ASP A 265 2.05 0.99 38.98
#